data_AF-A0A0D8FVE8-F1
#
_entry.id   AF-A0A0D8FVE8-F1
#
_cell.length_a   1.000
_cell.length_b   1.000
_cell.length_c   1.000
_cell.angle_alpha   90.00
_cell.angle_beta   90.00
_cell.angle_gamma   90.00
#
_symmetry.space_group_name_H-M   'P 1'
#
loop_
_entity.id
_entity.type
_entity.pdbx_description
1 polymer ?
#
loop_
_entity_poly.entity_id
_entity_poly.type
_entity_poly.pdbx_seq_one_letter_code
_entity_poly.pdbx_strand_id
1 'polypeptide(L)'
;MTSPSSIAERDEVLRQMVDLWENGVSPQDWPTRLRQIFAQACWPHVRSRLPIRPVLGREHAKALLLVGVFWRGHTTLERVPQWIKDLAAPSVRDQDLEILADHVRHHLGRDISRRKIALNEADGGLD
;
A
#
# COMPACT_ATOMS: atom_id res chain seq x y z
N MET A 1 22.48 -12.66 -7.02
CA MET A 1 21.19 -13.05 -7.60
C MET A 1 20.22 -13.24 -6.43
N THR A 2 19.46 -12.20 -6.11
CA THR A 2 18.48 -12.20 -5.01
C THR A 2 17.25 -12.98 -5.48
N SER A 3 16.87 -14.02 -4.73
CA SER A 3 15.71 -14.85 -5.04
C SER A 3 14.44 -13.99 -5.15
N PRO A 4 13.53 -14.29 -6.10
CA PRO A 4 12.21 -13.67 -6.08
C PRO A 4 11.57 -13.95 -4.72
N SER A 5 11.11 -12.91 -4.02
CA SER A 5 10.58 -13.01 -2.65
C SER A 5 9.68 -14.24 -2.50
N SER A 6 10.02 -15.09 -1.53
CA SER A 6 9.27 -16.32 -1.25
C SER A 6 7.84 -15.99 -0.81
N ILE A 7 6.92 -16.94 -0.91
CA ILE A 7 5.53 -16.76 -0.45
C ILE A 7 5.54 -16.38 1.05
N ALA A 8 6.35 -17.10 1.85
CA ALA A 8 6.50 -16.82 3.27
C ALA A 8 6.98 -15.38 3.56
N GLU A 9 7.90 -14.85 2.75
CA GLU A 9 8.35 -13.46 2.90
C GLU A 9 7.25 -12.45 2.58
N ARG A 10 6.45 -12.71 1.53
CA ARG A 10 5.32 -11.84 1.16
C ARG A 10 4.27 -11.78 2.27
N ASP A 11 3.91 -12.96 2.80
CA ASP A 11 2.92 -13.09 3.86
C ASP A 11 3.41 -12.42 5.15
N GLU A 12 4.69 -12.57 5.49
CA GLU A 12 5.29 -11.94 6.66
C GLU A 12 5.34 -10.41 6.54
N VAL A 13 5.71 -9.87 5.38
CA VAL A 13 5.67 -8.42 5.12
C VAL A 13 4.26 -7.88 5.24
N LEU A 14 3.28 -8.56 4.64
CA LEU A 14 1.89 -8.17 4.70
C LEU A 14 1.39 -8.17 6.15
N ARG A 15 1.69 -9.23 6.91
CA ARG A 15 1.36 -9.34 8.33
C ARG A 15 1.93 -8.18 9.15
N GLN A 16 3.22 -7.89 9.01
CA GLN A 16 3.87 -6.78 9.73
C GLN A 16 3.22 -5.42 9.43
N MET A 17 2.87 -5.16 8.18
CA MET A 17 2.19 -3.90 7.80
C MET A 17 0.79 -3.81 8.40
N VAL A 18 0.04 -4.90 8.41
CA VAL A 18 -1.29 -4.93 9.03
C VAL A 18 -1.17 -4.73 10.54
N ASP A 19 -0.22 -5.40 11.20
CA ASP A 19 0.03 -5.25 12.63
C ASP A 19 0.36 -3.78 12.98
N LEU A 20 1.24 -3.13 12.22
CA LEU A 20 1.58 -1.71 12.43
C LEU A 20 0.37 -0.79 12.20
N TRP A 21 -0.44 -1.08 11.19
CA TRP A 21 -1.67 -0.34 10.91
C TRP A 21 -2.67 -0.43 12.06
N GLU A 22 -2.89 -1.64 12.60
CA GLU A 22 -3.81 -1.87 13.72
C GLU A 22 -3.36 -1.17 15.00
N ASN A 23 -2.04 -1.09 15.22
CA ASN A 23 -1.45 -0.32 16.32
C ASN A 23 -1.46 1.21 16.09
N GLY A 24 -2.09 1.68 15.01
CA GLY A 24 -2.22 3.11 14.71
C GLY A 24 -0.90 3.77 14.28
N VAL A 25 0.12 2.99 13.91
CA VAL A 25 1.40 3.54 13.46
C VAL A 25 1.24 4.05 12.03
N SER A 26 1.51 5.35 11.84
CA SER A 26 1.50 5.98 10.52
C SER A 26 2.47 5.27 9.56
N PRO A 27 2.07 5.00 8.29
CA PRO A 27 2.97 4.40 7.29
C PRO A 27 4.28 5.17 7.05
N GLN A 28 4.31 6.47 7.36
CA GLN A 28 5.51 7.30 7.30
C GLN A 28 6.56 6.92 8.36
N ASP A 29 6.12 6.33 9.48
CA ASP A 29 6.95 5.99 10.63
C ASP A 29 7.29 4.49 10.69
N TRP A 30 6.83 3.71 9.70
CA TRP A 30 7.19 2.30 9.58
C TRP A 30 8.69 2.10 9.34
N PRO A 31 9.24 0.91 9.69
CA PRO A 31 10.60 0.53 9.32
C PRO A 31 10.90 0.82 7.85
N THR A 32 12.11 1.32 7.56
CA THR A 32 12.50 1.83 6.23
C THR A 32 12.10 0.90 5.08
N ARG A 33 12.31 -0.41 5.24
CA ARG A 33 11.95 -1.42 4.24
C ARG A 33 10.44 -1.45 3.97
N LEU A 34 9.62 -1.53 5.01
CA LEU A 34 8.16 -1.56 4.89
C LEU A 34 7.64 -0.24 4.32
N ARG A 35 8.20 0.89 4.76
CA ARG A 35 7.86 2.21 4.24
C ARG A 35 8.14 2.33 2.73
N GLN A 36 9.27 1.82 2.25
CA GLN A 36 9.56 1.76 0.81
C GLN A 36 8.61 0.84 0.05
N ILE A 37 8.33 -0.37 0.58
CA ILE A 37 7.37 -1.31 -0.03
C ILE A 37 6.00 -0.64 -0.16
N PHE A 38 5.54 0.04 0.90
CA PHE A 38 4.25 0.72 0.91
C PHE A 38 4.21 1.88 -0.09
N ALA A 39 5.27 2.70 -0.15
CA ALA A 39 5.36 3.80 -1.10
C ALA A 39 5.27 3.29 -2.56
N GLN A 40 5.99 2.21 -2.89
CA GLN A 40 5.93 1.57 -4.21
C GLN A 40 4.60 0.82 -4.46
N ALA A 41 3.95 0.32 -3.42
CA ALA A 41 2.61 -0.26 -3.53
C ALA A 41 1.58 0.82 -3.89
N CYS A 42 1.69 1.99 -3.28
CA CYS A 42 0.87 3.15 -3.60
C CYS A 42 1.21 3.71 -4.98
N TRP A 43 2.49 3.80 -5.34
CA TRP A 43 2.91 4.43 -6.58
C TRP A 43 3.71 3.45 -7.47
N PRO A 44 3.02 2.50 -8.13
CA PRO A 44 3.67 1.52 -8.99
C PRO A 44 4.48 2.17 -10.11
N HIS A 45 5.50 1.46 -10.59
CA HIS A 45 6.12 1.84 -11.86
C HIS A 45 5.07 1.73 -12.97
N VAL A 46 4.61 2.87 -13.50
CA VAL A 46 3.79 2.86 -14.71
C VAL A 46 4.72 2.55 -15.89
N ARG A 47 4.70 1.32 -16.41
CA ARG A 47 5.43 0.93 -17.63
C ARG A 47 4.76 1.40 -18.93
N SER A 48 3.71 2.23 -18.86
CA SER A 48 2.85 2.57 -19.99
C SER A 48 2.64 4.07 -20.10
N ARG A 49 2.79 4.59 -21.32
CA ARG A 49 2.65 5.99 -21.74
C ARG A 49 1.57 6.73 -20.95
N LEU A 50 1.93 7.90 -20.43
CA LEU A 50 1.03 8.87 -19.80
C LEU A 50 -0.31 8.93 -20.56
N PRO A 51 -1.45 8.61 -19.93
CA PRO A 51 -2.73 8.83 -20.57
C PRO A 51 -2.92 10.34 -20.75
N ILE A 52 -3.28 10.75 -21.97
CA ILE A 52 -3.48 12.13 -22.45
C ILE A 52 -4.67 12.84 -21.73
N ARG A 53 -5.23 12.26 -20.65
CA ARG A 53 -6.32 12.84 -19.86
C ARG A 53 -6.10 12.68 -18.36
N PRO A 54 -6.55 13.65 -17.53
CA PRO A 54 -6.41 13.64 -16.07
C PRO A 54 -7.40 12.69 -15.37
N VAL A 55 -7.83 11.62 -16.04
CA VAL A 55 -8.62 10.57 -15.38
C VAL A 55 -7.64 9.77 -14.55
N LEU A 56 -7.90 9.63 -13.25
CA LEU A 56 -7.10 8.73 -12.43
C LEU A 56 -7.11 7.33 -13.04
N GLY A 57 -5.94 6.88 -13.50
CA GLY A 57 -5.76 5.48 -13.82
C GLY A 57 -6.14 4.59 -12.63
N ARG A 58 -6.59 3.37 -12.92
CA ARG A 58 -6.98 2.36 -11.92
C ARG A 58 -5.93 2.17 -10.82
N GLU A 59 -4.65 2.26 -11.18
CA GLU A 59 -3.54 2.13 -10.23
C GLU A 59 -3.44 3.33 -9.27
N HIS A 60 -3.65 4.55 -9.76
CA HIS A 60 -3.71 5.73 -8.90
C HIS A 60 -4.91 5.68 -7.95
N ALA A 61 -6.02 5.08 -8.39
CA ALA A 61 -7.18 4.91 -7.52
C ALA A 61 -6.82 3.96 -6.37
N LYS A 62 -6.17 2.83 -6.66
CA LYS A 62 -5.65 1.91 -5.63
C LYS A 62 -4.67 2.62 -4.67
N ALA A 63 -3.79 3.47 -5.20
CA ALA A 63 -2.89 4.30 -4.39
C ALA A 63 -3.64 5.11 -3.32
N LEU A 64 -4.66 5.85 -3.76
CA LEU A 64 -5.49 6.69 -2.90
C LEU A 64 -6.26 5.87 -1.85
N LEU A 65 -6.70 4.66 -2.22
CA LEU A 65 -7.31 3.74 -1.27
C LEU A 65 -6.33 3.29 -0.19
N LEU A 66 -5.10 2.93 -0.56
CA LEU A 66 -4.07 2.45 0.36
C LEU A 66 -3.62 3.52 1.35
N VAL A 67 -3.58 4.78 0.95
CA VAL A 67 -3.26 5.90 1.86
C VAL A 67 -4.43 6.31 2.76
N GLY A 68 -5.56 5.58 2.74
CA GLY A 68 -6.72 5.87 3.59
C GLY A 68 -7.58 7.05 3.13
N VAL A 69 -7.42 7.51 1.89
CA VAL A 69 -8.08 8.71 1.34
C VAL A 69 -9.27 8.27 0.46
N PHE A 70 -10.31 7.71 1.09
CA PHE A 70 -11.59 7.41 0.43
C PHE A 70 -12.44 8.70 0.33
N TRP A 71 -12.27 9.49 -0.73
CA TRP A 71 -13.15 10.64 -0.99
C TRP A 71 -14.02 10.38 -2.22
N ARG A 72 -15.34 10.40 -2.04
CA ARG A 72 -16.29 10.42 -3.16
C ARG A 72 -16.09 11.73 -3.94
N GLY A 73 -15.87 11.64 -5.25
CA GLY A 73 -16.02 12.76 -6.18
C GLY A 73 -14.76 13.47 -6.64
N HIS A 74 -13.62 13.40 -5.93
CA HIS A 74 -12.37 14.04 -6.38
C HIS A 74 -11.14 13.22 -5.98
N THR A 75 -10.77 12.30 -6.86
CA THR A 75 -9.46 11.67 -6.82
C THR A 75 -8.50 12.53 -7.65
N THR A 76 -7.41 13.02 -7.07
CA THR A 76 -6.34 13.72 -7.82
C THR A 76 -4.97 13.27 -7.31
N LEU A 77 -3.98 13.19 -8.19
CA LEU A 77 -2.61 12.77 -7.86
C LEU A 77 -1.93 13.68 -6.83
N GLU A 78 -2.36 14.93 -6.78
CA GLU A 78 -1.89 15.94 -5.84
C GLU A 78 -2.11 15.52 -4.38
N ARG A 79 -3.15 14.73 -4.10
CA ARG A 79 -3.50 14.27 -2.75
C ARG A 79 -2.60 13.16 -2.20
N VAL A 80 -1.81 12.50 -3.05
CA VAL A 80 -0.84 11.52 -2.53
C VAL A 80 0.26 12.25 -1.75
N PRO A 81 0.53 11.86 -0.50
CA PRO A 81 1.58 12.47 0.32
C PRO A 81 2.93 12.56 -0.41
N GLN A 82 3.65 13.67 -0.20
CA GLN A 82 4.92 13.92 -0.89
C GLN A 82 5.97 12.83 -0.58
N TRP A 83 6.03 12.36 0.67
CA TRP A 83 6.98 11.31 1.07
C TRP A 83 6.80 9.99 0.28
N ILE A 84 5.57 9.67 -0.17
CA ILE A 84 5.31 8.51 -1.01
C ILE A 84 5.88 8.73 -2.41
N LYS A 85 5.64 9.94 -2.97
CA LYS A 85 6.16 10.32 -4.29
C LYS A 85 7.69 10.28 -4.29
N ASP A 86 8.32 10.76 -3.22
CA ASP A 86 9.77 10.81 -3.07
C ASP A 86 10.38 9.40 -2.96
N LEU A 87 9.79 8.52 -2.15
CA LEU A 87 10.30 7.15 -1.97
C LEU A 87 9.99 6.20 -3.15
N ALA A 88 8.94 6.48 -3.91
CA ALA A 88 8.59 5.72 -5.10
C ALA A 88 9.21 6.28 -6.39
N ALA A 89 9.92 7.41 -6.30
CA ALA A 89 10.59 8.03 -7.43
C ALA A 89 11.57 7.04 -8.10
N PRO A 90 11.70 7.03 -9.43
CA PRO A 90 12.58 6.11 -10.14
C PRO A 90 14.05 6.15 -9.68
N SER A 91 14.51 7.30 -9.17
CA SER A 91 15.87 7.50 -8.66
C SER A 91 16.11 6.98 -7.24
N VAL A 92 15.06 6.67 -6.49
CA VAL A 92 15.13 6.28 -5.07
C VAL A 92 14.62 4.87 -4.83
N ARG A 93 13.68 4.41 -5.66
CA ARG A 93 13.01 3.13 -5.49
C ARG A 93 13.99 1.95 -5.56
N ASP A 94 13.78 0.97 -4.69
CA ASP A 94 14.45 -0.32 -4.73
C ASP A 94 13.66 -1.29 -5.64
N GLN A 95 14.29 -1.77 -6.71
CA GLN A 95 13.66 -2.70 -7.67
C GLN A 95 13.43 -4.09 -7.07
N ASP A 96 14.22 -4.51 -6.07
CA ASP A 96 14.08 -5.82 -5.44
C ASP A 96 12.79 -5.91 -4.61
N LEU A 97 12.19 -4.76 -4.26
CA LEU A 97 10.95 -4.68 -3.50
C LEU A 97 9.69 -4.69 -4.38
N GLU A 98 9.80 -4.68 -5.72
CA GLU A 98 8.63 -4.55 -6.61
C GLU A 98 7.61 -5.69 -6.44
N ILE A 99 8.09 -6.91 -6.26
CA ILE A 99 7.22 -8.08 -6.06
C ILE A 99 6.46 -7.96 -4.74
N LEU A 100 7.13 -7.51 -3.68
CA LEU A 100 6.51 -7.28 -2.36
C LEU A 100 5.51 -6.12 -2.43
N ALA A 101 5.86 -5.04 -3.12
CA ALA A 101 5.00 -3.87 -3.30
C ALA A 101 3.74 -4.21 -4.11
N ASP A 102 3.87 -5.04 -5.15
CA ASP A 102 2.72 -5.51 -5.91
C ASP A 102 1.80 -6.40 -5.07
N HIS A 103 2.38 -7.30 -4.27
CA HIS A 103 1.62 -8.13 -3.33
C HIS A 103 0.86 -7.26 -2.31
N VAL A 104 1.54 -6.31 -1.66
CA VAL A 104 0.93 -5.36 -0.71
C VAL A 104 -0.22 -4.58 -1.37
N ARG A 105 -0.06 -4.10 -2.62
CA ARG A 105 -1.09 -3.35 -3.34
C ARG A 105 -2.38 -4.16 -3.52
N HIS A 106 -2.27 -5.47 -3.72
CA HIS A 106 -3.42 -6.34 -3.97
C HIS A 106 -4.09 -6.84 -2.68
N HIS A 107 -3.36 -6.92 -1.58
CA HIS A 107 -3.79 -7.65 -0.39
C HIS A 107 -3.97 -6.79 0.87
N LEU A 108 -3.20 -5.72 1.06
CA LEU A 108 -3.19 -4.96 2.33
C LEU A 108 -4.57 -4.43 2.73
N GLY A 109 -5.27 -3.75 1.81
CA GLY A 109 -6.60 -3.22 2.11
C GLY A 109 -7.62 -4.32 2.47
N ARG A 110 -7.51 -5.50 1.84
CA ARG A 110 -8.38 -6.64 2.11
C ARG A 110 -8.12 -7.21 3.50
N ASP A 111 -6.86 -7.35 3.87
CA ASP A 111 -6.47 -7.94 5.15
C ASP A 111 -6.79 -7.02 6.33
N ILE A 112 -6.55 -5.70 6.20
CA ILE A 112 -7.01 -4.70 7.17
C ILE A 112 -8.53 -4.78 7.34
N SER A 113 -9.28 -4.89 6.24
CA SER A 113 -10.75 -4.97 6.29
C SER A 113 -11.22 -6.25 6.97
N ARG A 114 -10.58 -7.39 6.67
CA ARG A 114 -10.90 -8.69 7.27
C ARG A 114 -10.68 -8.68 8.78
N ARG A 115 -9.55 -8.15 9.26
CA ARG A 115 -9.27 -8.10 10.70
C ARG A 115 -10.19 -7.14 11.44
N LYS A 116 -10.52 -5.98 10.86
CA LYS A 116 -11.53 -5.06 11.42
C LYS A 116 -12.89 -5.73 11.59
N ILE A 117 -13.34 -6.54 10.64
CA ILE A 117 -14.59 -7.30 10.75
C ILE A 117 -14.51 -8.31 11.90
N ALA A 118 -13.42 -9.09 11.95
CA ALA A 118 -13.22 -10.10 13.00
C ALA A 118 -13.19 -9.49 14.43
N LEU A 119 -12.58 -8.31 14.59
CA LEU A 119 -12.59 -7.58 15.87
C LEU A 119 -14.01 -7.17 16.28
N ASN A 120 -14.79 -6.61 15.34
CA ASN A 120 -16.17 -6.21 15.61
C ASN A 120 -17.09 -7.41 15.94
N GLU A 121 -16.86 -8.56 15.32
CA GLU A 121 -17.60 -9.81 15.63
C GLU A 121 -17.22 -10.38 17.01
N ALA A 122 -15.95 -10.24 17.42
CA ALA A 122 -15.50 -10.67 18.74
C ALA A 122 -16.04 -9.77 19.86
N ASP A 123 -16.10 -8.46 19.64
CA ASP A 123 -16.63 -7.50 20.61
C ASP A 123 -18.17 -7.53 20.69
N GLY A 124 -18.86 -7.93 19.61
CA GLY A 124 -20.32 -8.06 19.54
C GLY A 124 -20.89 -9.42 19.99
N GLY A 125 -20.04 -10.34 20.46
CA GLY A 125 -20.42 -11.70 20.89
C GLY A 125 -20.72 -11.86 22.39
N LEU A 126 -20.83 -10.76 23.12
CA LEU A 126 -21.21 -10.71 24.54
C LEU A 126 -22.56 -9.99 24.70
N ASP A 127 -23.63 -10.61 24.21
CA ASP A 127 -25.01 -10.34 24.66
C ASP A 127 -25.72 -11.69 24.91
#